data_AF-A0A238ZF27-F1
#
_entry.id   AF-A0A238ZF27-F1
#
_cell.length_a   1.000
_cell.length_b   1.000
_cell.length_c   1.000
_cell.angle_alpha   90.00
_cell.angle_beta   90.00
_cell.angle_gamma   90.00
#
_symmetry.space_group_name_H-M   'P 1'
#
loop_
_entity.id
_entity.type
_entity.pdbx_description
1 polymer ?
#
loop_
_entity_poly.entity_id
_entity_poly.type
_entity_poly.pdbx_seq_one_letter_code
_entity_poly.pdbx_strand_id
1 'polypeptide(L)'
;MKKLILLLFLFTSFLSNAQKSETITIPNGVVYKYADAKVIEKAKKLISDNLSSNNDYKILQDNLIIGPELWKRFKDNSKIQNIEGRKVEFHVDNAILDGKMSQDIAASRIVWDEFKNEVSNDYIIRKANQEELNYYWSVISFDIEEPLLIVETKEHNYILNLLKKDLKLLWLDEAPKQNNTNQVAYKQYQDGKEIDSIYKGEKGTALEKVIFLNSDEELKANTSMEDLELILKKTNKIFDELFKNSMKSGKIMVEFELKKKKNEITYAVKDDLDLDIMKVFEQRVNSEVYPNSKKEPIKLRLLYKVNSFNDVE
;
A
#
# COMPACT_ATOMS: atom_id res chain seq x y z
N MET A 1 -46.24 -19.63 41.47
CA MET A 1 -45.56 -18.58 40.68
C MET A 1 -44.08 -18.43 41.05
N LYS A 2 -43.27 -19.49 40.91
CA LYS A 2 -41.80 -19.42 41.15
C LYS A 2 -40.96 -20.17 40.11
N LYS A 3 -41.58 -20.85 39.13
CA LYS A 3 -40.88 -21.63 38.09
C LYS A 3 -40.82 -20.95 36.72
N LEU A 4 -41.48 -19.80 36.54
CA LEU A 4 -41.47 -19.08 35.24
C LEU A 4 -40.34 -18.05 35.11
N ILE A 5 -39.65 -17.70 36.20
CA ILE A 5 -38.59 -16.67 36.20
C ILE A 5 -37.22 -17.26 35.83
N LEU A 6 -37.02 -18.58 35.96
CA LEU A 6 -35.74 -19.22 35.64
C LEU A 6 -35.52 -19.42 34.13
N LEU A 7 -36.59 -19.44 33.32
CA LEU A 7 -36.46 -19.60 31.87
C LEU A 7 -36.13 -18.28 31.14
N LEU A 8 -36.38 -17.13 31.78
CA LEU A 8 -36.10 -15.83 31.17
C LEU A 8 -34.61 -15.41 31.29
N PHE A 9 -33.84 -16.05 32.17
CA PHE A 9 -32.41 -15.78 32.35
C PHE A 9 -31.48 -16.63 31.45
N LEU A 10 -32.02 -17.61 30.73
CA LEU A 10 -31.25 -18.45 29.80
C LEU A 10 -31.22 -17.93 28.36
N PHE A 11 -31.96 -16.86 28.05
CA PHE A 11 -32.00 -16.26 26.70
C PHE A 11 -31.13 -15.01 26.53
N THR A 12 -30.52 -14.47 27.60
CA THR A 12 -29.69 -13.25 27.50
C THR A 12 -28.21 -13.52 27.22
N SER A 13 -27.77 -14.78 27.15
CA SER A 13 -26.38 -15.14 26.82
C SER A 13 -26.09 -15.27 25.31
N PHE A 14 -27.07 -15.02 24.43
CA PHE A 14 -26.88 -15.07 22.96
C PHE A 14 -26.66 -13.72 22.29
N LEU A 15 -26.61 -12.62 23.04
CA LEU A 15 -26.40 -11.28 22.49
C LEU A 15 -25.07 -10.71 22.97
N SER A 16 -23.95 -11.16 22.37
CA SER A 16 -22.67 -10.44 22.31
C SER A 16 -21.58 -11.21 21.54
N ASN A 17 -21.90 -11.88 20.43
CA ASN A 17 -20.89 -12.00 19.38
C ASN A 17 -20.88 -10.67 18.62
N ALA A 18 -20.40 -9.62 19.30
CA ALA A 18 -19.86 -8.48 18.58
C ALA A 18 -18.73 -9.07 17.75
N GLN A 19 -19.02 -9.32 16.46
CA GLN A 19 -18.03 -9.73 15.49
C GLN A 19 -16.96 -8.64 15.58
N LYS A 20 -15.83 -8.95 16.23
CA LYS A 20 -14.69 -8.03 16.27
C LYS A 20 -14.39 -7.77 14.80
N SER A 21 -14.78 -6.59 14.31
CA SER A 21 -14.46 -6.20 12.96
C SER A 21 -12.94 -6.12 12.93
N GLU A 22 -12.30 -7.08 12.28
CA GLU A 22 -10.87 -7.01 11.98
C GLU A 22 -10.64 -5.67 11.27
N THR A 23 -9.99 -4.74 11.97
CA THR A 23 -9.68 -3.41 11.47
C THR A 23 -8.48 -3.52 10.55
N ILE A 24 -8.64 -3.08 9.31
CA ILE A 24 -7.54 -2.99 8.34
C ILE A 24 -7.07 -1.55 8.29
N THR A 25 -5.76 -1.33 8.38
CA THR A 25 -5.14 -0.06 8.05
C THR A 25 -4.77 -0.05 6.57
N ILE A 26 -5.51 0.72 5.77
CA ILE A 26 -5.27 0.86 4.34
C ILE A 26 -4.11 1.84 4.12
N PRO A 27 -3.07 1.48 3.34
CA PRO A 27 -2.01 2.42 3.00
C PRO A 27 -2.49 3.59 2.14
N ASN A 28 -1.81 4.73 2.24
CA ASN A 28 -2.13 5.91 1.44
C ASN A 28 -1.99 5.61 -0.07
N GLY A 29 -2.99 5.99 -0.86
CA GLY A 29 -2.99 5.80 -2.32
C GLY A 29 -3.51 4.44 -2.81
N VAL A 30 -3.81 3.51 -1.91
CA VAL A 30 -4.39 2.20 -2.25
C VAL A 30 -5.90 2.34 -2.46
N VAL A 31 -6.39 1.96 -3.64
CA VAL A 31 -7.83 1.83 -3.88
C VAL A 31 -8.30 0.48 -3.34
N TYR A 32 -9.06 0.52 -2.23
CA TYR A 32 -9.49 -0.67 -1.51
C TYR A 32 -11.03 -0.76 -1.45
N LYS A 33 -11.59 -1.85 -1.97
CA LYS A 33 -13.04 -2.12 -2.01
C LYS A 33 -13.40 -3.22 -1.01
N TYR A 34 -14.05 -2.82 0.08
CA TYR A 34 -14.54 -3.74 1.10
C TYR A 34 -15.65 -4.67 0.59
N ALA A 35 -15.71 -5.87 1.14
CA ALA A 35 -16.81 -6.80 1.02
C ALA A 35 -17.60 -6.87 2.34
N ASP A 36 -18.86 -7.29 2.25
CA ASP A 36 -19.66 -7.52 3.45
C ASP A 36 -18.99 -8.59 4.32
N ALA A 37 -19.09 -8.43 5.65
CA ALA A 37 -18.53 -9.40 6.60
C ALA A 37 -19.00 -10.84 6.32
N LYS A 38 -20.25 -11.02 5.84
CA LYS A 38 -20.77 -12.34 5.45
C LYS A 38 -20.01 -12.98 4.28
N VAL A 39 -19.51 -12.18 3.34
CA VAL A 39 -18.71 -12.65 2.21
C VAL A 39 -17.32 -13.03 2.70
N ILE A 40 -16.71 -12.23 3.59
CA ILE A 40 -15.42 -12.55 4.22
C ILE A 40 -15.51 -13.87 5.01
N GLU A 41 -16.52 -14.06 5.85
CA GLU A 41 -16.67 -15.31 6.61
C GLU A 41 -16.92 -16.52 5.70
N LYS A 42 -17.68 -16.35 4.61
CA LYS A 42 -17.83 -17.40 3.58
C LYS A 42 -16.50 -17.75 2.92
N ALA A 43 -15.68 -16.74 2.59
CA ALA A 43 -14.36 -16.95 2.01
C ALA A 43 -13.41 -17.67 2.98
N LYS A 44 -13.35 -17.24 4.25
CA LYS A 44 -12.58 -17.92 5.31
C LYS A 44 -12.99 -19.39 5.42
N LYS A 45 -14.28 -19.67 5.49
CA LYS A 45 -14.78 -21.06 5.54
C LYS A 45 -14.39 -21.85 4.29
N LEU A 46 -14.53 -21.28 3.10
CA LEU A 46 -14.19 -21.94 1.84
C LEU A 46 -12.70 -22.32 1.78
N ILE A 47 -11.82 -21.40 2.20
CA ILE A 47 -10.38 -21.64 2.31
C ILE A 47 -10.12 -22.80 3.29
N SER A 48 -10.68 -22.74 4.51
CA SER A 48 -10.52 -23.82 5.51
C SER A 48 -11.01 -25.17 5.00
N ASP A 49 -12.17 -25.22 4.34
CA ASP A 49 -12.72 -26.45 3.77
C ASP A 49 -11.77 -27.03 2.70
N ASN A 50 -11.18 -26.19 1.84
CA ASN A 50 -10.27 -26.62 0.76
C ASN A 50 -8.83 -26.92 1.26
N LEU A 51 -8.44 -26.40 2.43
CA LEU A 51 -7.21 -26.79 3.13
C LEU A 51 -7.37 -28.09 3.92
N SER A 52 -8.60 -28.52 4.21
CA SER A 52 -8.86 -29.77 4.93
C SER A 52 -8.53 -31.01 4.08
N SER A 53 -8.45 -32.19 4.72
CA SER A 53 -8.26 -33.46 4.00
C SER A 53 -9.38 -33.77 3.00
N ASN A 54 -10.60 -33.26 3.22
CA ASN A 54 -11.75 -33.42 2.33
C ASN A 54 -11.87 -32.24 1.35
N ASN A 55 -10.82 -32.00 0.57
CA ASN A 55 -10.74 -30.91 -0.40
C ASN A 55 -11.55 -31.22 -1.65
N ASP A 56 -12.59 -30.44 -1.93
CA ASP A 56 -13.42 -30.56 -3.14
C ASP A 56 -12.99 -29.62 -4.29
N TYR A 57 -11.92 -28.86 -4.08
CA TYR A 57 -11.33 -27.91 -5.02
C TYR A 57 -12.32 -26.83 -5.52
N LYS A 58 -13.42 -26.59 -4.79
CA LYS A 58 -14.42 -25.56 -5.18
C LYS A 58 -13.84 -24.16 -5.20
N ILE A 59 -12.75 -23.91 -4.48
CA ILE A 59 -12.08 -22.61 -4.48
C ILE A 59 -11.35 -22.32 -5.81
N LEU A 60 -11.01 -23.34 -6.60
CA LEU A 60 -10.12 -23.19 -7.76
C LEU A 60 -10.86 -22.87 -9.08
N GLN A 61 -10.12 -22.28 -10.01
CA GLN A 61 -10.50 -21.95 -11.40
C GLN A 61 -9.29 -22.06 -12.32
N ASP A 62 -9.50 -22.08 -13.63
CA ASP A 62 -8.45 -22.34 -14.64
C ASP A 62 -7.26 -21.36 -14.60
N ASN A 63 -7.51 -20.07 -14.32
CA ASN A 63 -6.52 -18.99 -14.42
C ASN A 63 -6.04 -18.51 -13.05
N LEU A 64 -5.57 -19.43 -12.19
CA LEU A 64 -4.91 -19.07 -10.93
C LEU A 64 -3.57 -18.38 -11.22
N ILE A 65 -3.43 -17.14 -10.75
CA ILE A 65 -2.17 -16.40 -10.79
C ILE A 65 -1.34 -16.75 -9.55
N ILE A 66 -0.11 -17.17 -9.78
CA ILE A 66 0.93 -17.37 -8.77
C ILE A 66 1.79 -16.12 -8.78
N GLY A 67 1.71 -15.35 -7.70
CA GLY A 67 2.45 -14.11 -7.57
C GLY A 67 3.96 -14.32 -7.43
N PRO A 68 4.74 -13.25 -7.56
CA PRO A 68 6.18 -13.33 -7.78
C PRO A 68 6.96 -13.84 -6.57
N GLU A 69 6.51 -13.58 -5.33
CA GLU A 69 7.26 -14.05 -4.16
C GLU A 69 7.12 -15.56 -4.00
N LEU A 70 5.89 -16.08 -4.11
CA LEU A 70 5.64 -17.52 -4.09
C LEU A 70 6.33 -18.22 -5.27
N TRP A 71 6.30 -17.61 -6.46
CA TRP A 71 6.91 -18.19 -7.65
C TRP A 71 8.43 -18.38 -7.52
N LYS A 72 9.15 -17.53 -6.76
CA LYS A 72 10.59 -17.72 -6.51
C LYS A 72 10.89 -19.09 -5.90
N ARG A 73 10.02 -19.60 -5.02
CA ARG A 73 10.15 -20.92 -4.40
C ARG A 73 9.52 -22.01 -5.26
N PHE A 74 8.34 -21.71 -5.82
CA PHE A 74 7.54 -22.70 -6.55
C PHE A 74 8.12 -23.08 -7.92
N LYS A 75 8.88 -22.19 -8.57
CA LYS A 75 9.49 -22.46 -9.89
C LYS A 75 10.47 -23.64 -9.89
N ASP A 76 11.11 -23.92 -8.74
CA ASP A 76 12.09 -25.00 -8.58
C ASP A 76 11.44 -26.32 -8.09
N ASN A 77 10.14 -26.31 -7.79
CA ASN A 77 9.39 -27.51 -7.42
C ASN A 77 9.07 -28.34 -8.68
N SER A 78 9.52 -29.60 -8.72
CA SER A 78 9.40 -30.47 -9.89
C SER A 78 7.96 -30.75 -10.34
N LYS A 79 6.98 -30.71 -9.43
CA LYS A 79 5.56 -30.85 -9.75
C LYS A 79 4.99 -29.58 -10.38
N ILE A 80 5.51 -28.42 -10.00
CA ILE A 80 5.02 -27.10 -10.42
C ILE A 80 5.71 -26.65 -11.71
N GLN A 81 7.00 -26.93 -11.88
CA GLN A 81 7.79 -26.52 -13.05
C GLN A 81 7.15 -26.93 -14.37
N ASN A 82 6.51 -28.10 -14.39
CA ASN A 82 5.94 -28.73 -15.58
C ASN A 82 4.44 -28.45 -15.79
N ILE A 83 3.79 -27.64 -14.95
CA ILE A 83 2.36 -27.33 -15.17
C ILE A 83 2.19 -26.49 -16.44
N GLU A 84 1.15 -26.81 -17.21
CA GLU A 84 0.70 -25.97 -18.31
C GLU A 84 0.24 -24.62 -17.78
N GLY A 85 0.81 -23.55 -18.33
CA GLY A 85 0.58 -22.22 -17.83
C GLY A 85 1.39 -21.17 -18.57
N ARG A 86 0.96 -19.93 -18.45
CA ARG A 86 1.63 -18.78 -19.04
C ARG A 86 2.63 -18.19 -18.06
N LYS A 87 3.80 -17.80 -18.56
CA LYS A 87 4.70 -16.90 -17.83
C LYS A 87 3.95 -15.58 -17.63
N VAL A 88 3.98 -15.05 -16.41
CA VAL A 88 3.48 -13.71 -16.10
C VAL A 88 4.68 -12.85 -15.69
N GLU A 89 4.72 -11.62 -16.17
CA GLU A 89 5.74 -10.65 -15.80
C GLU A 89 5.04 -9.50 -15.08
N PHE A 90 5.46 -9.25 -13.84
CA PHE A 90 4.97 -8.16 -13.01
C PHE A 90 5.97 -7.02 -13.08
N HIS A 91 5.52 -5.88 -13.61
CA HIS A 91 6.32 -4.67 -13.68
C HIS A 91 6.13 -3.90 -12.39
N VAL A 92 7.13 -3.96 -11.50
CA VAL A 92 7.15 -3.26 -10.22
C VAL A 92 8.27 -2.24 -10.29
N ASP A 93 7.92 -0.97 -10.37
CA ASP A 93 8.83 0.15 -10.65
C ASP A 93 9.65 -0.10 -11.94
N ASN A 94 10.98 -0.21 -11.81
CA ASN A 94 11.90 -0.54 -12.91
C ASN A 94 12.27 -2.04 -12.98
N ALA A 95 11.65 -2.89 -12.15
CA ALA A 95 11.93 -4.32 -12.09
C ALA A 95 10.84 -5.15 -12.78
N ILE A 96 11.27 -6.26 -13.38
CA ILE A 96 10.39 -7.30 -13.90
C ILE A 96 10.51 -8.50 -12.97
N LEU A 97 9.41 -8.82 -12.28
CA LEU A 97 9.31 -9.99 -11.43
C LEU A 97 8.58 -11.10 -12.19
N ASP A 98 9.14 -12.31 -12.15
CA ASP A 98 8.51 -13.46 -12.78
C ASP A 98 7.40 -14.03 -11.89
N GLY A 99 6.30 -14.41 -12.51
CA GLY A 99 5.30 -15.31 -11.96
C GLY A 99 4.77 -16.28 -13.00
N LYS A 100 3.68 -16.95 -12.64
CA LYS A 100 3.08 -18.00 -13.47
C LYS A 100 1.57 -17.95 -13.31
N MET A 101 0.83 -18.15 -14.39
CA MET A 101 -0.62 -18.33 -14.34
C MET A 101 -0.96 -19.72 -14.88
N SER A 102 -1.74 -20.49 -14.13
CA SER A 102 -2.25 -21.77 -14.61
C SER A 102 -3.15 -21.57 -15.83
N GLN A 103 -3.20 -22.55 -16.71
CA GLN A 103 -4.06 -22.49 -17.90
C GLN A 103 -5.38 -23.24 -17.71
N ASP A 104 -5.41 -24.24 -16.83
CA ASP A 104 -6.58 -25.06 -16.54
C ASP A 104 -6.67 -25.44 -15.06
N ILE A 105 -7.83 -25.98 -14.68
CA ILE A 105 -8.11 -26.44 -13.32
C ILE A 105 -7.14 -27.53 -12.83
N ALA A 106 -6.58 -28.35 -13.72
CA ALA A 106 -5.66 -29.42 -13.33
C ALA A 106 -4.32 -28.83 -12.87
N ALA A 107 -3.80 -27.85 -13.59
CA ALA A 107 -2.62 -27.07 -13.18
C ALA A 107 -2.88 -26.31 -11.87
N SER A 108 -4.06 -25.68 -11.69
CA SER A 108 -4.39 -25.00 -10.44
C SER A 108 -4.46 -25.95 -9.24
N ARG A 109 -4.92 -27.20 -9.45
CA ARG A 109 -4.94 -28.23 -8.39
C ARG A 109 -3.54 -28.59 -7.92
N ILE A 110 -2.60 -28.77 -8.85
CA ILE A 110 -1.20 -29.06 -8.50
C ILE A 110 -0.62 -27.95 -7.63
N VAL A 111 -0.83 -26.69 -8.02
CA VAL A 111 -0.35 -25.52 -7.27
C VAL A 111 -1.00 -25.47 -5.87
N TRP A 112 -2.31 -25.67 -5.81
CA TRP A 112 -3.05 -25.67 -4.54
C TRP A 112 -2.61 -26.78 -3.61
N ASP A 113 -2.37 -27.99 -4.13
CA ASP A 113 -1.95 -29.13 -3.32
C ASP A 113 -0.54 -28.91 -2.74
N GLU A 114 0.38 -28.31 -3.51
CA GLU A 114 1.70 -27.92 -2.99
C GLU A 114 1.59 -26.83 -1.93
N PHE A 115 0.79 -25.80 -2.16
CA PHE A 115 0.47 -24.78 -1.14
C PHE A 115 -0.12 -25.40 0.14
N LYS A 116 -1.12 -26.27 0.00
CA LYS A 116 -1.75 -26.97 1.11
C LYS A 116 -0.76 -27.82 1.91
N ASN A 117 0.20 -28.47 1.24
CA ASN A 117 1.25 -29.24 1.91
C ASN A 117 2.15 -28.34 2.78
N GLU A 118 2.42 -27.11 2.36
CA GLU A 118 3.23 -26.15 3.14
C GLU A 118 2.45 -25.52 4.31
N VAL A 119 1.14 -25.32 4.17
CA VAL A 119 0.34 -24.62 5.20
C VAL A 119 0.30 -25.39 6.52
N SER A 120 0.41 -26.72 6.49
CA SER A 120 0.29 -27.61 7.64
C SER A 120 -1.02 -27.41 8.44
N ASN A 121 -1.22 -28.13 9.55
CA ASN A 121 -2.49 -28.07 10.29
C ASN A 121 -2.63 -26.82 11.18
N ASP A 122 -1.54 -26.08 11.43
CA ASP A 122 -1.52 -24.92 12.33
C ASP A 122 -1.42 -23.62 11.53
N TYR A 123 -2.58 -23.06 11.16
CA TYR A 123 -2.69 -21.79 10.46
C TYR A 123 -3.83 -20.94 11.02
N ILE A 124 -3.77 -19.63 10.77
CA ILE A 124 -4.87 -18.70 10.98
C ILE A 124 -5.28 -18.05 9.66
N ILE A 125 -6.57 -17.77 9.49
CA ILE A 125 -7.06 -16.99 8.36
C ILE A 125 -7.54 -15.63 8.86
N ARG A 126 -6.87 -14.57 8.41
CA ARG A 126 -7.14 -13.19 8.82
C ARG A 126 -7.11 -12.24 7.63
N LYS A 127 -7.58 -11.02 7.82
CA LYS A 127 -7.33 -9.93 6.87
C LYS A 127 -5.84 -9.57 6.82
N ALA A 128 -5.43 -9.03 5.67
CA ALA A 128 -4.09 -8.52 5.47
C ALA A 128 -3.81 -7.30 6.38
N ASN A 129 -2.60 -7.22 6.89
CA ASN A 129 -2.10 -6.03 7.58
C ASN A 129 -1.63 -4.97 6.56
N GLN A 130 -1.23 -3.80 7.06
CA GLN A 130 -0.84 -2.68 6.19
C GLN A 130 0.36 -3.01 5.28
N GLU A 131 1.32 -3.76 5.77
CA GLU A 131 2.55 -4.06 5.04
C GLU A 131 2.31 -5.13 3.95
N GLU A 132 1.53 -6.14 4.27
CA GLU A 132 1.07 -7.16 3.30
C GLU A 132 0.23 -6.51 2.19
N LEU A 133 -0.58 -5.49 2.54
CA LEU A 133 -1.33 -4.69 1.57
C LEU A 133 -0.44 -3.80 0.71
N ASN A 134 0.59 -3.19 1.28
CA ASN A 134 1.57 -2.42 0.52
C ASN A 134 2.26 -3.28 -0.53
N TYR A 135 2.74 -4.45 -0.13
CA TYR A 135 3.34 -5.41 -1.05
C TYR A 135 2.35 -5.84 -2.13
N TYR A 136 1.15 -6.27 -1.72
CA TYR A 136 0.17 -6.75 -2.70
C TYR A 136 -0.19 -5.66 -3.71
N TRP A 137 -0.38 -4.41 -3.24
CA TRP A 137 -0.66 -3.26 -4.07
C TRP A 137 0.45 -2.93 -5.07
N SER A 138 1.72 -3.09 -4.68
CA SER A 138 2.84 -2.77 -5.57
C SER A 138 2.98 -3.76 -6.74
N VAL A 139 2.37 -4.95 -6.64
CA VAL A 139 2.55 -6.03 -7.62
C VAL A 139 1.35 -6.17 -8.57
N ILE A 140 0.16 -5.79 -8.14
CA ILE A 140 -1.06 -5.90 -8.96
C ILE A 140 -1.29 -4.67 -9.83
N SER A 141 -1.99 -4.88 -10.96
CA SER A 141 -2.36 -3.82 -11.91
C SER A 141 -3.85 -3.42 -11.82
N PHE A 142 -4.51 -3.78 -10.72
CA PHE A 142 -5.95 -3.58 -10.52
C PHE A 142 -6.26 -3.21 -9.06
N ASP A 143 -7.42 -2.56 -8.82
CA ASP A 143 -7.89 -2.21 -7.48
C ASP A 143 -7.97 -3.43 -6.55
N ILE A 144 -7.62 -3.29 -5.27
CA ILE A 144 -7.81 -4.36 -4.30
C ILE A 144 -9.31 -4.47 -4.00
N GLU A 145 -9.91 -5.59 -4.38
CA GLU A 145 -11.28 -5.94 -4.03
C GLU A 145 -11.29 -7.14 -3.09
N GLU A 146 -11.99 -7.03 -1.95
CA GLU A 146 -12.20 -8.15 -1.04
C GLU A 146 -13.13 -9.22 -1.66
N PRO A 147 -12.92 -10.53 -1.36
CA PRO A 147 -12.06 -11.04 -0.28
C PRO A 147 -10.58 -11.17 -0.60
N LEU A 148 -9.76 -10.42 0.15
CA LEU A 148 -8.31 -10.60 0.24
C LEU A 148 -7.98 -11.08 1.65
N LEU A 149 -7.46 -12.30 1.77
CA LEU A 149 -7.21 -12.97 3.04
C LEU A 149 -5.78 -13.49 3.11
N ILE A 150 -5.24 -13.50 4.31
CA ILE A 150 -3.95 -14.08 4.63
C ILE A 150 -4.17 -15.42 5.31
N VAL A 151 -3.56 -16.46 4.77
CA VAL A 151 -3.33 -17.72 5.49
C VAL A 151 -1.95 -17.59 6.14
N GLU A 152 -1.94 -17.28 7.43
CA GLU A 152 -0.71 -17.14 8.21
C GLU A 152 -0.36 -18.47 8.87
N THR A 153 0.89 -18.88 8.67
CA THR A 153 1.53 -20.02 9.30
C THR A 153 2.77 -19.55 10.05
N LYS A 154 3.40 -20.47 10.79
CA LYS A 154 4.66 -20.17 11.46
C LYS A 154 5.76 -19.71 10.48
N GLU A 155 5.83 -20.32 9.30
CA GLU A 155 6.92 -20.11 8.34
C GLU A 155 6.55 -19.11 7.23
N HIS A 156 5.28 -19.06 6.81
CA HIS A 156 4.84 -18.26 5.65
C HIS A 156 3.53 -17.51 5.91
N ASN A 157 3.33 -16.37 5.24
CA ASN A 157 2.07 -15.64 5.22
C ASN A 157 1.59 -15.62 3.77
N TYR A 158 0.56 -16.37 3.43
CA TYR A 158 0.11 -16.49 2.05
C TYR A 158 -1.03 -15.53 1.74
N ILE A 159 -0.91 -14.79 0.64
CA ILE A 159 -1.94 -13.87 0.15
C ILE A 159 -2.88 -14.63 -0.78
N LEU A 160 -4.17 -14.65 -0.43
CA LEU A 160 -5.23 -15.23 -1.24
C LEU A 160 -6.21 -14.13 -1.63
N ASN A 161 -6.27 -13.79 -2.94
CA ASN A 161 -7.33 -12.92 -3.48
C ASN A 161 -8.38 -13.77 -4.19
N LEU A 162 -9.62 -13.70 -3.71
CA LEU A 162 -10.77 -14.41 -4.26
C LEU A 162 -11.69 -13.43 -4.99
N LEU A 163 -12.19 -13.85 -6.16
CA LEU A 163 -13.21 -13.10 -6.89
C LEU A 163 -14.50 -12.99 -6.07
N LYS A 164 -14.96 -11.77 -5.78
CA LYS A 164 -16.17 -11.52 -4.97
C LYS A 164 -17.43 -12.22 -5.50
N LYS A 165 -17.55 -12.36 -6.82
CA LYS A 165 -18.70 -12.95 -7.52
C LYS A 165 -18.99 -14.39 -7.10
N ASP A 166 -17.96 -15.23 -7.10
CA ASP A 166 -18.09 -16.70 -7.00
C ASP A 166 -17.07 -17.33 -6.04
N LEU A 167 -16.26 -16.51 -5.37
CA LEU A 167 -15.22 -16.91 -4.42
C LEU A 167 -14.19 -17.86 -5.04
N LYS A 168 -13.92 -17.70 -6.34
CA LYS A 168 -12.81 -18.39 -7.00
C LYS A 168 -11.50 -17.69 -6.71
N LEU A 169 -10.47 -18.46 -6.37
CA LEU A 169 -9.12 -17.96 -6.11
C LEU A 169 -8.52 -17.43 -7.41
N LEU A 170 -8.31 -16.12 -7.47
CA LEU A 170 -7.65 -15.45 -8.58
C LEU A 170 -6.14 -15.42 -8.38
N TRP A 171 -5.71 -15.13 -7.16
CA TRP A 171 -4.31 -14.88 -6.84
C TRP A 171 -3.89 -15.67 -5.62
N LEU A 172 -2.76 -16.36 -5.73
CA LEU A 172 -2.06 -16.99 -4.63
C LEU A 172 -0.61 -16.53 -4.63
N ASP A 173 -0.15 -16.02 -3.50
CA ASP A 173 1.23 -15.54 -3.36
C ASP A 173 1.68 -15.60 -1.91
N GLU A 174 2.89 -15.17 -1.64
CA GLU A 174 3.48 -15.07 -0.33
C GLU A 174 3.76 -13.61 0.00
N ALA A 175 3.31 -13.15 1.16
CA ALA A 175 3.78 -11.90 1.72
C ALA A 175 5.21 -12.10 2.25
N PRO A 176 6.17 -11.23 1.89
CA PRO A 176 7.53 -11.36 2.40
C PRO A 176 7.56 -11.28 3.93
N LYS A 177 8.16 -12.24 4.64
CA LYS A 177 8.30 -12.17 6.11
C LYS A 177 9.50 -11.32 6.54
N GLN A 178 9.31 -10.54 7.61
CA GLN A 178 10.43 -9.93 8.34
C GLN A 178 11.04 -10.96 9.30
N ASN A 179 12.35 -11.20 9.24
CA ASN A 179 13.03 -12.09 10.19
C ASN A 179 13.21 -11.39 11.55
N ASN A 180 12.75 -12.05 12.64
CA ASN A 180 12.76 -11.56 14.02
C ASN A 180 14.15 -11.46 14.70
N THR A 181 15.25 -11.48 13.93
CA THR A 181 16.61 -11.25 14.43
C THR A 181 17.25 -10.19 13.56
N ASN A 182 17.29 -8.96 14.08
CA ASN A 182 17.77 -7.74 13.42
C ASN A 182 17.07 -7.43 12.11
N GLN A 183 16.13 -6.47 12.16
CA GLN A 183 15.57 -5.72 11.03
C GLN A 183 15.93 -6.27 9.64
N VAL A 184 15.19 -7.27 9.18
CA VAL A 184 15.09 -7.49 7.74
C VAL A 184 13.72 -7.01 7.37
N ALA A 185 13.65 -5.75 6.95
CA ALA A 185 12.50 -5.18 6.28
C ALA A 185 12.13 -6.08 5.08
N TYR A 186 10.87 -6.02 4.64
CA TYR A 186 10.43 -6.61 3.36
C TYR A 186 11.52 -6.43 2.31
N LYS A 187 11.86 -7.50 1.59
CA LYS A 187 12.84 -7.43 0.50
C LYS A 187 12.35 -6.42 -0.52
N GLN A 188 13.03 -5.29 -0.55
CA GLN A 188 12.74 -4.19 -1.45
C GLN A 188 13.75 -4.22 -2.59
N TYR A 189 13.34 -3.79 -3.77
CA TYR A 189 14.16 -3.84 -4.98
C TYR A 189 14.31 -2.42 -5.52
N GLN A 190 15.53 -2.01 -5.84
CA GLN A 190 15.84 -0.75 -6.55
C GLN A 190 16.89 -1.07 -7.62
N ASP A 191 16.67 -0.58 -8.85
CA ASP A 191 17.54 -0.84 -10.02
C ASP A 191 17.86 -2.33 -10.25
N GLY A 192 16.88 -3.21 -10.01
CA GLY A 192 17.02 -4.64 -10.22
C GLY A 192 17.94 -5.36 -9.21
N LYS A 193 18.30 -4.70 -8.09
CA LYS A 193 19.06 -5.30 -7.00
C LYS A 193 18.22 -5.39 -5.73
N GLU A 194 18.35 -6.52 -5.03
CA GLU A 194 17.85 -6.66 -3.67
C GLU A 194 18.60 -5.66 -2.77
N ILE A 195 17.85 -4.82 -2.07
CA ILE A 195 18.41 -3.83 -1.13
C ILE A 195 17.88 -4.12 0.27
N ASP A 196 18.77 -4.02 1.27
CA ASP A 196 18.46 -4.28 2.69
C ASP A 196 17.46 -3.26 3.27
N SER A 197 17.19 -2.18 2.53
CA SER A 197 16.16 -1.18 2.75
C SER A 197 15.98 -0.38 1.46
N ILE A 198 14.76 0.03 1.08
CA ILE A 198 14.58 1.21 0.20
C ILE A 198 15.49 2.27 0.78
N TYR A 199 16.41 2.81 -0.02
CA TYR A 199 17.04 4.06 0.36
C TYR A 199 15.91 5.07 0.46
N LYS A 200 15.35 5.21 1.66
CA LYS A 200 14.20 6.07 1.99
C LYS A 200 14.57 7.56 1.87
N GLY A 201 15.60 7.88 1.09
CA GLY A 201 16.40 9.07 1.25
C GLY A 201 17.11 9.12 2.61
N GLU A 202 17.95 10.13 2.78
CA GLU A 202 18.33 10.55 4.12
C GLU A 202 17.08 11.03 4.86
N LYS A 203 16.81 10.46 6.04
CA LYS A 203 15.84 11.03 6.98
C LYS A 203 16.32 12.43 7.30
N GLY A 204 15.51 13.42 7.00
CA GLY A 204 15.96 14.79 7.14
C GLY A 204 14.84 15.81 6.97
N THR A 205 15.25 17.06 7.10
CA THR A 205 14.38 18.21 6.90
C THR A 205 14.92 18.99 5.71
N ALA A 206 14.20 18.96 4.58
CA ALA A 206 14.63 19.59 3.33
C ALA A 206 13.46 19.80 2.35
N LEU A 207 13.70 20.63 1.33
CA LEU A 207 12.91 20.60 0.10
C LEU A 207 13.18 19.28 -0.62
N GLU A 208 12.13 18.54 -0.92
CA GLU A 208 12.19 17.21 -1.52
C GLU A 208 11.93 17.27 -3.02
N LYS A 209 10.87 17.98 -3.43
CA LYS A 209 10.47 18.03 -4.84
C LYS A 209 9.90 19.39 -5.20
N VAL A 210 10.15 19.80 -6.44
CA VAL A 210 9.48 20.93 -7.10
C VAL A 210 8.67 20.36 -8.26
N ILE A 211 7.37 20.63 -8.28
CA ILE A 211 6.46 20.14 -9.33
C ILE A 211 5.87 21.34 -10.05
N PHE A 212 6.00 21.37 -11.37
CA PHE A 212 5.31 22.35 -12.21
C PHE A 212 4.01 21.74 -12.74
N LEU A 213 2.92 22.50 -12.67
CA LEU A 213 1.60 22.06 -13.18
C LEU A 213 1.26 22.70 -14.53
N ASN A 214 2.26 23.27 -15.19
CA ASN A 214 2.19 23.92 -16.49
C ASN A 214 3.18 23.28 -17.46
N SER A 215 2.95 23.45 -18.76
CA SER A 215 3.90 23.00 -19.78
C SER A 215 5.17 23.86 -19.79
N ASP A 216 6.26 23.33 -20.34
CA ASP A 216 7.52 24.08 -20.50
C ASP A 216 7.34 25.37 -21.30
N GLU A 217 6.47 25.35 -22.31
CA GLU A 217 6.17 26.52 -23.14
C GLU A 217 5.45 27.60 -22.33
N GLU A 218 4.47 27.20 -21.52
CA GLU A 218 3.74 28.10 -20.62
C GLU A 218 4.66 28.71 -19.58
N LEU A 219 5.56 27.92 -18.97
CA LEU A 219 6.54 28.42 -18.00
C LEU A 219 7.48 29.44 -18.63
N LYS A 220 8.07 29.13 -19.80
CA LYS A 220 8.98 30.05 -20.51
C LYS A 220 8.30 31.36 -20.90
N ALA A 221 7.02 31.31 -21.26
CA ALA A 221 6.25 32.49 -21.63
C ALA A 221 5.87 33.38 -20.44
N ASN A 222 5.67 32.79 -19.25
CA ASN A 222 5.02 33.45 -18.13
C ASN A 222 5.90 33.68 -16.88
N THR A 223 7.06 33.04 -16.78
CA THR A 223 8.04 33.24 -15.70
C THR A 223 9.47 33.27 -16.24
N SER A 224 10.47 33.45 -15.38
CA SER A 224 11.87 33.17 -15.68
C SER A 224 12.46 32.18 -14.69
N MET A 225 13.66 31.66 -14.98
CA MET A 225 14.36 30.79 -14.05
C MET A 225 14.77 31.55 -12.78
N GLU A 226 15.17 32.80 -12.93
CA GLU A 226 15.55 33.68 -11.81
C GLU A 226 14.37 33.92 -10.85
N ASP A 227 13.16 34.09 -11.40
CA ASP A 227 11.94 34.23 -10.59
C ASP A 227 11.63 32.96 -9.81
N LEU A 228 11.77 31.78 -10.44
CA LEU A 228 11.58 30.48 -9.79
C LEU A 228 12.62 30.24 -8.69
N GLU A 229 13.89 30.53 -8.97
CA GLU A 229 14.97 30.46 -7.98
C GLU A 229 14.72 31.37 -6.79
N LEU A 230 14.19 32.57 -7.01
CA LEU A 230 13.86 33.51 -5.94
C LEU A 230 12.74 32.96 -5.04
N ILE A 231 11.70 32.35 -5.61
CA ILE A 231 10.61 31.71 -4.86
C ILE A 231 11.16 30.58 -3.98
N LEU A 232 11.99 29.71 -4.56
CA LEU A 232 12.63 28.60 -3.85
C LEU A 232 13.52 29.11 -2.72
N LYS A 233 14.41 30.07 -3.01
CA LYS A 233 15.35 30.64 -2.03
C LYS A 233 14.62 31.24 -0.83
N LYS A 234 13.58 32.04 -1.06
CA LYS A 234 12.81 32.69 0.02
C LYS A 234 12.07 31.67 0.87
N THR A 235 11.37 30.73 0.23
CA THR A 235 10.55 29.75 0.93
C THR A 235 11.42 28.74 1.69
N ASN A 236 12.51 28.28 1.08
CA ASN A 236 13.49 27.39 1.74
C ASN A 236 14.14 28.04 2.95
N LYS A 237 14.48 29.33 2.88
CA LYS A 237 15.04 30.05 4.03
C LYS A 237 14.09 30.02 5.23
N ILE A 238 12.81 30.32 5.02
CA ILE A 238 11.80 30.32 6.08
C ILE A 238 11.60 28.89 6.62
N PHE A 239 11.55 27.91 5.71
CA PHE A 239 11.41 26.51 6.06
C PHE A 239 12.56 26.02 6.95
N ASP A 240 13.80 26.27 6.55
CA ASP A 240 15.01 25.86 7.28
C ASP A 240 15.07 26.50 8.67
N GLU A 241 14.74 27.78 8.78
CA GLU A 241 14.72 28.49 10.06
C GLU A 241 13.71 27.90 11.06
N LEU A 242 12.60 27.35 10.58
CA LEU A 242 11.52 26.86 11.42
C LEU A 242 11.60 25.34 11.69
N PHE A 243 11.96 24.55 10.68
CA PHE A 243 11.79 23.09 10.74
C PHE A 243 13.10 22.31 10.87
N LYS A 244 14.27 22.91 10.63
CA LYS A 244 15.57 22.18 10.59
C LYS A 244 15.85 21.37 11.86
N ASN A 245 15.37 21.86 13.02
CA ASN A 245 15.53 21.20 14.31
C ASN A 245 14.21 20.61 14.86
N SER A 246 13.19 20.48 14.01
CA SER A 246 11.90 19.92 14.43
C SER A 246 12.06 18.44 14.79
N MET A 247 11.60 18.08 15.99
CA MET A 247 11.56 16.67 16.44
C MET A 247 10.36 15.92 15.85
N LYS A 248 9.32 16.65 15.46
CA LYS A 248 8.10 16.13 14.84
C LYS A 248 8.32 15.81 13.37
N SER A 249 7.70 14.73 12.89
CA SER A 249 7.87 14.26 11.52
C SER A 249 6.63 14.49 10.67
N GLY A 250 6.81 14.98 9.44
CA GLY A 250 5.72 15.07 8.49
C GLY A 250 6.15 15.63 7.15
N LYS A 251 5.15 16.04 6.36
CA LYS A 251 5.33 16.63 5.03
C LYS A 251 4.54 17.92 4.92
N ILE A 252 5.08 18.85 4.13
CA ILE A 252 4.44 20.13 3.82
C ILE A 252 4.43 20.30 2.31
N MET A 253 3.25 20.53 1.75
CA MET A 253 3.08 21.00 0.39
C MET A 253 2.78 22.49 0.42
N VAL A 254 3.53 23.27 -0.35
CA VAL A 254 3.26 24.67 -0.62
C VAL A 254 2.96 24.81 -2.11
N GLU A 255 1.72 25.09 -2.46
CA GLU A 255 1.32 25.36 -3.85
C GLU A 255 1.25 26.87 -4.06
N PHE A 256 2.04 27.36 -5.00
CA PHE A 256 1.99 28.72 -5.51
C PHE A 256 1.18 28.75 -6.80
N GLU A 257 0.19 29.62 -6.88
CA GLU A 257 -0.40 30.09 -8.13
C GLU A 257 0.05 31.53 -8.36
N LEU A 258 1.08 31.71 -9.18
CA LEU A 258 1.60 33.02 -9.53
C LEU A 258 0.65 33.67 -10.53
N LYS A 259 0.04 34.79 -10.13
CA LYS A 259 -0.85 35.57 -11.00
C LYS A 259 -0.21 36.91 -11.32
N LYS A 260 -0.78 37.62 -12.29
CA LYS A 260 -0.27 38.92 -12.76
C LYS A 260 -0.26 40.02 -11.69
N LYS A 261 -1.15 39.96 -10.70
CA LYS A 261 -1.31 41.01 -9.68
C LYS A 261 -1.02 40.52 -8.27
N LYS A 262 -1.63 39.40 -7.88
CA LYS A 262 -1.53 38.84 -6.54
C LYS A 262 -1.45 37.34 -6.63
N ASN A 263 -0.38 36.79 -6.09
CA ASN A 263 -0.20 35.34 -6.03
C ASN A 263 -1.13 34.75 -4.97
N GLU A 264 -1.54 33.52 -5.19
CA GLU A 264 -2.23 32.70 -4.20
C GLU A 264 -1.28 31.60 -3.74
N ILE A 265 -1.23 31.38 -2.43
CA ILE A 265 -0.39 30.35 -1.83
C ILE A 265 -1.31 29.49 -0.97
N THR A 266 -1.28 28.18 -1.21
CA THR A 266 -2.06 27.20 -0.45
C THR A 266 -1.13 26.17 0.16
N TYR A 267 -1.57 25.59 1.28
CA TYR A 267 -0.76 24.68 2.07
C TYR A 267 -1.54 23.40 2.32
N ALA A 268 -0.83 22.28 2.32
CA ALA A 268 -1.33 21.03 2.85
C ALA A 268 -0.24 20.37 3.69
N VAL A 269 -0.66 19.75 4.79
CA VAL A 269 0.24 19.05 5.71
C VAL A 269 -0.19 17.61 5.85
N LYS A 270 0.78 16.74 6.11
CA LYS A 270 0.59 15.32 6.35
C LYS A 270 1.39 14.89 7.57
N ASP A 271 0.88 13.86 8.26
CA ASP A 271 1.46 13.22 9.44
C ASP A 271 1.51 14.14 10.69
N ASP A 272 2.34 13.81 11.67
CA ASP A 272 2.43 14.48 12.98
C ASP A 272 3.33 15.73 12.91
N LEU A 273 3.01 16.67 12.01
CA LEU A 273 3.71 17.96 11.93
C LEU A 273 3.32 18.87 13.11
N ASP A 274 4.26 19.70 13.57
CA ASP A 274 3.95 20.75 14.54
C ASP A 274 3.09 21.85 13.90
N LEU A 275 1.80 21.87 14.24
CA LEU A 275 0.83 22.81 13.68
C LEU A 275 1.05 24.26 14.14
N ASP A 276 1.71 24.49 15.28
CA ASP A 276 2.00 25.85 15.74
C ASP A 276 3.19 26.43 14.97
N ILE A 277 4.23 25.62 14.72
CA ILE A 277 5.31 25.99 13.80
C ILE A 277 4.76 26.20 12.38
N MET A 278 3.82 25.35 11.93
CA MET A 278 3.18 25.50 10.61
C MET A 278 2.45 26.84 10.46
N LYS A 279 1.67 27.27 11.46
CA LYS A 279 1.00 28.59 11.43
C LYS A 279 2.00 29.73 11.25
N VAL A 280 3.15 29.66 11.93
CA VAL A 280 4.22 30.66 11.78
C VAL A 280 4.84 30.59 10.39
N PHE A 281 5.05 29.37 9.85
CA PHE A 281 5.53 29.17 8.49
C PHE A 281 4.60 29.81 7.45
N GLU A 282 3.30 29.52 7.51
CA GLU A 282 2.29 30.12 6.63
C GLU A 282 2.30 31.64 6.71
N GLN A 283 2.31 32.21 7.91
CA GLN A 283 2.34 33.66 8.10
C GLN A 283 3.58 34.30 7.46
N ARG A 284 4.76 33.71 7.69
CA ARG A 284 6.02 34.24 7.16
C ARG A 284 6.09 34.12 5.65
N VAL A 285 5.68 32.98 5.09
CA VAL A 285 5.62 32.79 3.64
C VAL A 285 4.64 33.79 3.02
N ASN A 286 3.44 33.97 3.56
CA ASN A 286 2.48 34.94 3.03
C ASN A 286 2.93 36.41 3.19
N SER A 287 3.85 36.70 4.11
CA SER A 287 4.41 38.05 4.29
C SER A 287 5.53 38.40 3.31
N GLU A 288 6.08 37.42 2.60
CA GLU A 288 7.13 37.63 1.60
C GLU A 288 6.59 38.19 0.29
N VAL A 289 7.44 38.96 -0.39
CA VAL A 289 7.15 39.46 -1.74
C VAL A 289 7.74 38.49 -2.78
N TYR A 290 6.88 37.84 -3.55
CA TYR A 290 7.27 36.90 -4.61
C TYR A 290 7.06 37.49 -6.00
N PRO A 291 7.81 37.03 -7.02
CA PRO A 291 7.54 37.37 -8.42
C PRO A 291 6.11 37.05 -8.84
N ASN A 292 5.56 37.85 -9.73
CA ASN A 292 4.27 37.62 -10.36
C ASN A 292 4.46 37.00 -11.74
N SER A 293 3.44 36.30 -12.23
CA SER A 293 3.44 35.88 -13.63
C SER A 293 3.42 37.08 -14.58
N LYS A 294 4.13 36.96 -15.72
CA LYS A 294 4.18 37.96 -16.79
C LYS A 294 2.84 38.14 -17.49
N LYS A 295 2.11 37.05 -17.78
CA LYS A 295 0.83 37.09 -18.50
C LYS A 295 -0.22 36.18 -17.86
N GLU A 296 -0.11 34.87 -18.08
CA GLU A 296 -1.07 33.85 -17.64
C GLU A 296 -0.62 33.20 -16.33
N PRO A 297 -1.55 32.79 -15.45
CA PRO A 297 -1.19 32.17 -14.18
C PRO A 297 -0.28 30.94 -14.35
N ILE A 298 0.72 30.80 -13.48
CA ILE A 298 1.53 29.59 -13.41
C ILE A 298 1.44 28.95 -12.02
N LYS A 299 1.51 27.63 -11.97
CA LYS A 299 1.38 26.84 -10.76
C LYS A 299 2.62 26.00 -10.53
N LEU A 300 3.15 26.11 -9.31
CA LEU A 300 4.23 25.25 -8.84
C LEU A 300 3.95 24.75 -7.42
N ARG A 301 4.38 23.53 -7.12
CA ARG A 301 4.32 22.94 -5.79
C ARG A 301 5.72 22.69 -5.27
N LEU A 302 5.94 23.08 -4.02
CA LEU A 302 7.11 22.75 -3.24
C LEU A 302 6.71 21.69 -2.23
N LEU A 303 7.30 20.50 -2.32
CA LEU A 303 7.13 19.44 -1.35
C LEU A 303 8.32 19.43 -0.41
N TYR A 304 8.06 19.59 0.87
CA TYR A 304 9.06 19.54 1.93
C TYR A 304 8.85 18.30 2.79
N LYS A 305 9.96 17.71 3.22
CA LYS A 305 10.01 16.70 4.28
C LYS A 305 10.54 17.34 5.56
N VAL A 306 9.93 17.00 6.71
CA VAL A 306 10.36 17.44 8.04
C VAL A 306 10.62 16.21 8.88
N ASN A 307 11.87 16.01 9.31
CA ASN A 307 12.32 14.84 10.08
C ASN A 307 11.73 13.52 9.55
N SER A 308 11.60 13.41 8.23
CA SER A 308 10.92 12.32 7.56
C SER A 308 11.76 11.81 6.39
N PHE A 309 11.37 10.64 5.92
CA PHE A 309 11.99 10.00 4.77
C PHE A 309 11.48 10.64 3.47
N ASN A 310 12.19 10.46 2.36
CA ASN A 310 11.66 10.74 1.03
C ASN A 310 10.42 9.86 0.77
N ASP A 311 9.46 10.40 0.03
CA ASP A 311 8.40 9.61 -0.60
C ASP A 311 9.04 8.70 -1.65
N VAL A 312 8.59 7.46 -1.70
CA VAL A 312 8.94 6.52 -2.76
C VAL A 312 8.00 6.87 -3.92
N GLU A 313 8.55 7.31 -5.05
CA GLU A 313 7.79 7.48 -6.30
C GLU A 313 7.24 6.13 -6.78
#